data_AF-A0A9D9M5V6-F1
#
_entry.id   AF-A0A9D9M5V6-F1
#
_cell.length_a   1.000
_cell.length_b   1.000
_cell.length_c   1.000
_cell.angle_alpha   90.00
_cell.angle_beta   90.00
_cell.angle_gamma   90.00
#
_symmetry.space_group_name_H-M   'P 1'
#
loop_
_entity.id
_entity.type
_entity.pdbx_description
1 polymer ?
#
loop_
_entity_poly.entity_id
_entity_poly.type
_entity_poly.pdbx_seq_one_letter_code
_entity_poly.pdbx_strand_id
1 'polypeptide(L)'
;MDFQDGTPLGKCFECFFKDLMHFNHADRVITEENVLQEANPEILKILDSMIESAVLPGSCIDGMEYVEAFMNEVRNGKRGLVLLEHYSNFDLPGFSFLLRASGNASAKELADKLVAIAGMKLSEENPMVSAWASAYQRIVIYPSRSLASIKDPQKKAEEEIKSRKINM
;
A
#
# COMPACT_ATOMS: atom_id res chain seq x y z
N MET A 1 -21.61 -9.12 -4.29
CA MET A 1 -21.36 -10.23 -3.35
C MET A 1 -21.87 -9.77 -2.00
N ASP A 2 -22.53 -10.64 -1.24
CA ASP A 2 -22.88 -10.34 0.14
C ASP A 2 -21.72 -10.80 1.03
N PHE A 3 -20.96 -9.85 1.56
CA PHE A 3 -19.79 -10.12 2.41
C PHE A 3 -20.17 -10.35 3.88
N GLN A 4 -21.47 -10.31 4.22
CA GLN A 4 -21.98 -10.40 5.59
C GLN A 4 -22.30 -11.83 6.04
N ASP A 5 -22.15 -12.83 5.16
CA ASP A 5 -22.40 -14.24 5.47
C ASP A 5 -21.24 -14.92 6.24
N GLY A 6 -20.15 -14.18 6.52
CA GLY A 6 -18.96 -14.67 7.21
C GLY A 6 -17.96 -15.40 6.31
N THR A 7 -18.16 -15.40 4.99
CA THR A 7 -17.20 -15.96 4.03
C THR A 7 -15.86 -15.20 4.12
N PRO A 8 -14.72 -15.91 4.25
CA PRO A 8 -13.42 -15.24 4.29
C PRO A 8 -13.13 -14.44 3.00
N LEU A 9 -12.59 -13.23 3.13
CA LEU A 9 -12.27 -12.35 1.99
C LEU A 9 -11.41 -13.04 0.92
N GLY A 10 -10.49 -13.91 1.33
CA GLY A 10 -9.66 -14.69 0.40
C GLY A 10 -10.48 -15.59 -0.53
N LYS A 11 -11.62 -16.11 -0.09
CA LYS A 11 -12.56 -16.85 -0.94
C LYS A 11 -13.39 -15.92 -1.80
N CYS A 12 -13.83 -14.77 -1.26
CA CYS A 12 -14.62 -13.81 -2.02
C CYS A 12 -13.84 -13.26 -3.23
N PHE A 13 -12.52 -13.09 -3.09
CA PHE A 13 -11.65 -12.51 -4.11
C PHE A 13 -10.79 -13.51 -4.89
N GLU A 14 -11.03 -14.81 -4.71
CA GLU A 14 -10.25 -15.86 -5.38
C GLU A 14 -10.27 -15.72 -6.92
N CYS A 15 -11.39 -15.24 -7.47
CA CYS A 15 -11.54 -15.01 -8.91
C CYS A 15 -10.53 -14.02 -9.49
N PHE A 16 -10.03 -13.07 -8.69
CA PHE A 16 -9.05 -12.07 -9.13
C PHE A 16 -7.60 -12.56 -9.04
N PHE A 17 -7.34 -13.70 -8.39
CA PHE A 17 -5.97 -14.13 -8.10
C PHE A 17 -5.16 -14.42 -9.36
N LYS A 18 -5.80 -15.00 -10.37
CA LYS A 18 -5.14 -15.31 -11.65
C LYS A 18 -4.66 -14.02 -12.33
N ASP A 19 -5.50 -12.99 -12.36
CA ASP A 19 -5.19 -11.73 -13.02
C ASP A 19 -4.17 -10.92 -12.21
N LEU A 20 -4.31 -10.88 -10.88
CA LEU A 20 -3.32 -10.26 -9.99
C LEU A 20 -1.92 -10.85 -10.19
N MET A 21 -1.82 -12.18 -10.30
CA MET A 21 -0.54 -12.85 -10.54
C MET A 21 -0.02 -12.63 -11.97
N HIS A 22 -0.91 -12.53 -12.96
CA HIS A 22 -0.53 -12.26 -14.34
C HIS A 22 0.11 -10.88 -14.51
N PHE A 23 -0.46 -9.85 -13.86
CA PHE A 23 0.03 -8.48 -13.94
C PHE A 23 1.10 -8.14 -12.89
N ASN A 24 1.42 -9.04 -11.97
CA ASN A 24 2.44 -8.78 -10.96
C ASN A 24 3.85 -8.87 -11.55
N HIS A 25 4.51 -7.72 -11.63
CA HIS A 25 5.90 -7.59 -12.07
C HIS A 25 6.78 -6.93 -11.00
N ALA A 26 6.35 -6.93 -9.74
CA ALA A 26 7.12 -6.33 -8.65
C ALA A 26 8.43 -7.09 -8.41
N ASP A 27 9.50 -6.34 -8.17
CA ASP A 27 10.79 -6.91 -7.78
C ASP A 27 10.65 -7.72 -6.49
N ARG A 28 11.13 -8.96 -6.55
CA ARG A 28 11.15 -9.87 -5.41
C ARG A 28 12.35 -9.67 -4.49
N VAL A 29 13.39 -8.99 -4.96
CA VAL A 29 14.60 -8.72 -4.19
C VAL A 29 14.77 -7.23 -4.10
N ILE A 30 14.77 -6.72 -2.86
CA ILE A 30 14.94 -5.30 -2.59
C ILE A 30 16.41 -5.00 -2.31
N THR A 31 16.94 -4.02 -3.03
CA THR A 31 18.30 -3.48 -2.93
C THR A 31 18.24 -1.96 -2.72
N GLU A 32 19.38 -1.34 -2.46
CA GLU A 32 19.51 0.12 -2.40
C GLU A 32 19.09 0.85 -3.69
N GLU A 33 19.04 0.14 -4.84
CA GLU A 33 18.76 0.73 -6.15
C GLU A 33 17.26 0.74 -6.50
N ASN A 34 16.43 -0.06 -5.82
CA ASN A 34 14.99 -0.22 -6.11
C ASN A 34 14.09 0.04 -4.89
N VAL A 35 14.57 0.86 -3.96
CA VAL A 35 13.83 1.28 -2.76
C VAL A 35 12.51 1.99 -3.11
N LEU A 36 12.54 2.87 -4.11
CA LEU A 36 11.31 3.44 -4.69
C LEU A 36 10.76 2.48 -5.75
N GLN A 37 9.55 1.98 -5.52
CA GLN A 37 8.86 1.11 -6.44
C GLN A 37 7.65 1.83 -7.03
N GLU A 38 7.56 1.82 -8.35
CA GLU A 38 6.47 2.44 -9.10
C GLU A 38 5.14 1.68 -8.90
N ALA A 39 4.05 2.41 -9.02
CA ALA A 39 2.71 1.85 -9.00
C ALA A 39 2.45 0.99 -10.25
N ASN A 40 1.62 -0.04 -10.11
CA ASN A 40 1.08 -0.83 -11.21
C ASN A 40 -0.40 -0.49 -11.43
N PRO A 41 -0.74 0.34 -12.44
CA PRO A 41 -2.10 0.76 -12.69
C PRO A 41 -3.06 -0.39 -13.07
N GLU A 42 -2.56 -1.48 -13.65
CA GLU A 42 -3.41 -2.62 -14.02
C GLU A 42 -3.87 -3.39 -12.79
N ILE A 43 -2.98 -3.58 -11.82
CA ILE A 43 -3.34 -4.17 -10.52
C ILE A 43 -4.23 -3.21 -9.73
N LEU A 44 -3.99 -1.91 -9.80
CA LEU A 44 -4.83 -0.92 -9.13
C LEU A 44 -6.30 -1.00 -9.57
N LYS A 45 -6.58 -1.18 -10.88
CA LYS A 45 -7.95 -1.36 -11.39
C LYS A 45 -8.63 -2.61 -10.81
N ILE A 46 -7.86 -3.70 -10.65
CA ILE A 46 -8.37 -4.94 -10.06
C ILE A 46 -8.71 -4.71 -8.58
N LEU A 47 -7.80 -4.08 -7.83
CA LEU A 47 -8.04 -3.76 -6.42
C LEU A 47 -9.22 -2.80 -6.26
N ASP A 48 -9.33 -1.76 -7.08
CA ASP A 48 -10.47 -0.84 -7.03
C ASP A 48 -11.79 -1.58 -7.22
N SER A 49 -11.86 -2.54 -8.13
CA SER A 49 -13.04 -3.40 -8.34
C SER A 49 -13.35 -4.28 -7.10
N MET A 50 -12.32 -4.79 -6.44
CA MET A 50 -12.47 -5.56 -5.20
C MET A 50 -13.00 -4.68 -4.06
N ILE A 51 -12.42 -3.49 -3.88
CA ILE A 51 -12.82 -2.53 -2.84
C ILE A 51 -14.24 -2.04 -3.09
N GLU A 52 -14.58 -1.66 -4.32
CA GLU A 52 -15.93 -1.21 -4.69
C GLU A 52 -17.00 -2.24 -4.31
N SER A 53 -16.70 -3.54 -4.47
CA SER A 53 -17.65 -4.59 -4.08
C SER A 53 -17.83 -4.72 -2.56
N ALA A 54 -16.81 -4.36 -1.77
CA ALA A 54 -16.79 -4.56 -0.32
C ALA A 54 -17.19 -3.31 0.48
N VAL A 55 -17.05 -2.10 -0.07
CA VAL A 55 -17.45 -0.86 0.61
C VAL A 55 -18.96 -0.80 0.79
N LEU A 56 -19.40 -0.35 1.97
CA LEU A 56 -20.81 -0.21 2.28
C LEU A 56 -21.35 1.16 1.81
N PRO A 57 -22.65 1.26 1.50
CA PRO A 57 -23.29 2.55 1.24
C PRO A 57 -23.00 3.56 2.36
N GLY A 58 -22.59 4.77 2.00
CA GLY A 58 -22.22 5.82 2.95
C GLY A 58 -20.75 5.80 3.39
N SER A 59 -19.95 4.83 2.98
CA SER A 59 -18.49 4.86 3.19
C SER A 59 -17.87 6.07 2.48
N CYS A 60 -17.19 6.94 3.21
CA CYS A 60 -16.55 8.14 2.65
C CYS A 60 -15.32 8.56 3.47
N ILE A 61 -14.57 9.52 2.93
CA ILE A 61 -13.60 10.29 3.69
C ILE A 61 -14.36 11.45 4.35
N ASP A 62 -14.40 11.45 5.68
CA ASP A 62 -14.91 12.59 6.45
C ASP A 62 -13.85 13.69 6.58
N GLY A 63 -14.28 14.93 6.75
CA GLY A 63 -13.38 16.09 6.89
C GLY A 63 -12.61 16.45 5.62
N MET A 64 -13.28 16.46 4.47
CA MET A 64 -12.68 16.74 3.16
C MET A 64 -11.96 18.11 3.10
N GLU A 65 -12.42 19.09 3.87
CA GLU A 65 -11.78 20.39 4.02
C GLU A 65 -10.32 20.30 4.49
N TYR A 66 -9.98 19.28 5.28
CA TYR A 66 -8.61 19.06 5.73
C TYR A 66 -7.73 18.46 4.63
N VAL A 67 -8.31 17.66 3.74
CA VAL A 67 -7.62 17.15 2.54
C VAL A 67 -7.30 18.31 1.60
N GLU A 68 -8.26 19.21 1.38
CA GLU A 68 -8.07 20.41 0.55
C GLU A 68 -7.01 21.34 1.14
N ALA A 69 -7.08 21.61 2.46
CA ALA A 69 -6.09 22.42 3.15
C ALA A 69 -4.68 21.80 3.07
N PHE A 70 -4.58 20.49 3.31
CA PHE A 70 -3.33 19.74 3.17
C PHE A 70 -2.75 19.87 1.76
N MET A 71 -3.57 19.64 0.73
CA MET A 71 -3.12 19.72 -0.66
C MET A 71 -2.79 21.14 -1.09
N ASN A 72 -3.44 22.16 -0.52
CA ASN A 72 -3.04 23.55 -0.72
C ASN A 72 -1.62 23.81 -0.20
N GLU A 73 -1.30 23.34 1.00
CA GLU A 73 0.04 23.47 1.58
C GLU A 73 1.11 22.71 0.76
N VAL A 74 0.78 21.51 0.29
CA VAL A 74 1.67 20.72 -0.59
C VAL A 74 1.93 21.45 -1.90
N ARG A 75 0.90 22.01 -2.55
CA ARG A 75 1.05 22.82 -3.77
C ARG A 75 1.90 24.07 -3.56
N ASN A 76 1.88 24.63 -2.34
CA ASN A 76 2.74 25.75 -1.93
C ASN A 76 4.19 25.32 -1.58
N GLY A 77 4.58 24.09 -1.89
CA GLY A 77 5.94 23.59 -1.77
C GLY A 77 6.26 22.92 -0.43
N LYS A 78 5.27 22.74 0.45
CA LYS A 78 5.47 21.94 1.67
C LYS A 78 5.50 20.44 1.34
N ARG A 79 6.20 19.67 2.18
CA ARG A 79 6.20 18.21 2.14
C ARG A 79 5.08 17.70 3.04
N GLY A 80 4.27 16.78 2.53
CA GLY A 80 3.17 16.16 3.26
C GLY A 80 3.58 14.82 3.87
N LEU A 81 3.08 14.52 5.06
CA LEU A 81 3.14 13.20 5.68
C LEU A 81 1.74 12.85 6.20
N VAL A 82 1.20 11.73 5.74
CA VAL A 82 -0.09 11.22 6.22
C VAL A 82 0.19 10.11 7.23
N LEU A 83 -0.27 10.31 8.47
CA LEU A 83 -0.15 9.33 9.54
C LEU A 83 -1.51 8.68 9.77
N LEU A 84 -1.70 7.50 9.19
CA LEU A 84 -2.90 6.70 9.36
C LEU A 84 -2.71 5.72 10.51
N GLU A 85 -3.76 5.49 11.28
CA GLU A 85 -3.82 4.30 12.13
C GLU A 85 -3.86 3.06 11.23
N HIS A 86 -3.09 2.03 11.59
CA HIS A 86 -2.96 0.82 10.79
C HIS A 86 -3.77 -0.32 11.43
N TYR A 87 -4.82 -0.73 10.75
CA TYR A 87 -5.72 -1.82 11.14
C TYR A 87 -5.51 -3.08 10.30
N SER A 88 -5.19 -2.95 9.00
CA SER A 88 -5.18 -4.07 8.06
C SER A 88 -4.42 -3.79 6.76
N ASN A 89 -4.21 -4.84 5.96
CA ASN A 89 -3.67 -4.70 4.60
C ASN A 89 -4.64 -3.97 3.63
N PHE A 90 -5.89 -3.73 4.04
CA PHE A 90 -6.90 -3.00 3.25
C PHE A 90 -6.90 -1.50 3.53
N ASP A 91 -6.11 -1.00 4.49
CA ASP A 91 -6.16 0.41 4.88
C ASP A 91 -5.78 1.33 3.71
N LEU A 92 -4.64 1.06 3.08
CA LEU A 92 -4.19 1.83 1.91
C LEU A 92 -5.14 1.65 0.72
N PRO A 93 -5.55 0.42 0.32
CA PRO A 93 -6.54 0.25 -0.72
C PRO A 93 -7.86 0.99 -0.49
N GLY A 94 -8.45 0.85 0.69
CA GLY A 94 -9.70 1.52 1.05
C GLY A 94 -9.55 3.03 1.05
N PHE A 95 -8.50 3.56 1.71
CA PHE A 95 -8.24 4.99 1.75
C PHE A 95 -8.02 5.58 0.36
N SER A 96 -7.15 4.95 -0.43
CA SER A 96 -6.82 5.40 -1.79
C SER A 96 -8.03 5.36 -2.72
N PHE A 97 -8.85 4.30 -2.64
CA PHE A 97 -10.10 4.17 -3.38
C PHE A 97 -11.11 5.26 -2.99
N LEU A 98 -11.37 5.45 -1.70
CA LEU A 98 -12.36 6.43 -1.22
C LEU A 98 -11.96 7.88 -1.58
N LEU A 99 -10.67 8.21 -1.55
CA LEU A 99 -10.17 9.49 -2.04
C LEU A 99 -10.50 9.71 -3.53
N ARG A 100 -10.21 8.72 -4.40
CA ARG A 100 -10.55 8.79 -5.84
C ARG A 100 -12.05 8.83 -6.09
N ALA A 101 -12.83 8.06 -5.33
CA ALA A 101 -14.28 7.94 -5.48
C ALA A 101 -15.06 9.15 -4.94
N SER A 102 -14.42 10.01 -4.14
CA SER A 102 -15.08 11.16 -3.50
C SER A 102 -15.62 12.22 -4.47
N GLY A 103 -15.15 12.25 -5.72
CA GLY A 103 -15.45 13.33 -6.69
C GLY A 103 -14.73 14.65 -6.38
N ASN A 104 -13.94 14.72 -5.31
CA ASN A 104 -13.16 15.91 -4.95
C ASN A 104 -11.80 15.91 -5.67
N ALA A 105 -11.45 17.05 -6.30
CA ALA A 105 -10.23 17.17 -7.08
C ALA A 105 -8.95 17.07 -6.22
N SER A 106 -8.95 17.66 -5.03
CA SER A 106 -7.81 17.59 -4.10
C SER A 106 -7.65 16.19 -3.51
N ALA A 107 -8.75 15.48 -3.22
CA ALA A 107 -8.69 14.10 -2.78
C ALA A 107 -8.11 13.17 -3.86
N LYS A 108 -8.55 13.33 -5.10
CA LYS A 108 -7.95 12.59 -6.23
C LYS A 108 -6.46 12.92 -6.39
N GLU A 109 -6.10 14.20 -6.34
CA GLU A 109 -4.70 14.63 -6.42
C GLU A 109 -3.85 14.03 -5.28
N LEU A 110 -4.41 13.97 -4.06
CA LEU A 110 -3.77 13.30 -2.94
C LEU A 110 -3.54 11.82 -3.28
N ALA A 111 -4.57 11.09 -3.70
CA ALA A 111 -4.47 9.67 -4.03
C ALA A 111 -3.42 9.39 -5.11
N ASP A 112 -3.34 10.24 -6.13
CA ASP A 112 -2.39 10.11 -7.24
C ASP A 112 -0.93 10.42 -6.82
N LYS A 113 -0.72 11.19 -5.75
CA LYS A 113 0.60 11.56 -5.21
C LYS A 113 1.04 10.72 -4.01
N LEU A 114 0.20 9.81 -3.53
CA LEU A 114 0.52 8.99 -2.36
C LEU A 114 1.72 8.07 -2.67
N VAL A 115 2.73 8.14 -1.80
CA VAL A 115 3.83 7.18 -1.76
C VAL A 115 3.76 6.44 -0.44
N ALA A 116 3.41 5.17 -0.49
CA ALA A 116 3.27 4.34 0.71
C ALA A 116 4.65 3.98 1.30
N ILE A 117 4.73 3.82 2.61
CA ILE A 117 5.91 3.27 3.27
C ILE A 117 5.63 1.80 3.59
N ALA A 118 6.36 0.89 2.94
CA ALA A 118 6.13 -0.55 3.04
C ALA A 118 7.34 -1.27 3.63
N GLY A 119 7.11 -2.25 4.51
CA GLY A 119 8.20 -3.11 4.99
C GLY A 119 8.64 -4.10 3.91
N MET A 120 9.95 -4.30 3.76
CA MET A 120 10.58 -5.19 2.77
C MET A 120 9.96 -6.59 2.68
N LYS A 121 9.55 -7.16 3.82
CA LYS A 121 8.96 -8.50 3.89
C LYS A 121 7.63 -8.64 3.12
N LEU A 122 6.89 -7.55 2.92
CA LEU A 122 5.67 -7.57 2.11
C LEU A 122 5.96 -7.94 0.66
N SER A 123 7.13 -7.58 0.14
CA SER A 123 7.57 -7.91 -1.22
C SER A 123 8.14 -9.33 -1.32
N GLU A 124 8.77 -9.83 -0.25
CA GLU A 124 9.56 -11.07 -0.28
C GLU A 124 8.78 -12.33 0.16
N GLU A 125 7.82 -12.22 1.09
CA GLU A 125 7.26 -13.41 1.77
C GLU A 125 5.98 -13.99 1.12
N ASN A 126 5.10 -13.16 0.52
CA ASN A 126 3.84 -13.64 -0.05
C ASN A 126 3.55 -13.00 -1.43
N PRO A 127 3.53 -13.79 -2.54
CA PRO A 127 3.28 -13.27 -3.89
C PRO A 127 1.95 -12.52 -4.07
N MET A 128 0.91 -12.91 -3.33
CA MET A 128 -0.40 -12.24 -3.37
C MET A 128 -0.33 -10.87 -2.69
N VAL A 129 0.28 -10.79 -1.51
CA VAL A 129 0.47 -9.53 -0.78
C VAL A 129 1.39 -8.59 -1.57
N SER A 130 2.44 -9.13 -2.18
CA SER A 130 3.34 -8.41 -3.09
C SER A 130 2.57 -7.86 -4.30
N ALA A 131 1.71 -8.67 -4.94
CA ALA A 131 0.85 -8.21 -6.02
C ALA A 131 -0.03 -7.04 -5.56
N TRP A 132 -0.68 -7.14 -4.40
CA TRP A 132 -1.53 -6.05 -3.90
C TRP A 132 -0.74 -4.78 -3.58
N ALA A 133 0.41 -4.91 -2.91
CA ALA A 133 1.28 -3.79 -2.62
C ALA A 133 1.78 -3.11 -3.91
N SER A 134 1.93 -3.86 -5.00
CA SER A 134 2.37 -3.36 -6.30
C SER A 134 1.40 -2.39 -6.97
N ALA A 135 0.13 -2.37 -6.58
CA ALA A 135 -0.84 -1.41 -7.09
C ALA A 135 -0.48 0.05 -6.76
N TYR A 136 0.32 0.27 -5.72
CA TYR A 136 0.63 1.60 -5.20
C TYR A 136 2.11 1.92 -5.32
N GLN A 137 2.41 3.19 -5.58
CA GLN A 137 3.77 3.70 -5.48
C GLN A 137 4.21 3.59 -4.01
N ARG A 138 5.43 3.10 -3.78
CA ARG A 138 5.91 2.88 -2.42
C ARG A 138 7.41 3.04 -2.29
N ILE A 139 7.82 3.46 -1.10
CA ILE A 139 9.20 3.39 -0.62
C ILE A 139 9.28 2.18 0.31
N VAL A 140 10.20 1.27 0.00
CA VAL A 140 10.43 0.07 0.79
C VAL A 140 11.46 0.35 1.88
N ILE A 141 11.09 0.10 3.12
CA ILE A 141 11.98 0.21 4.26
C ILE A 141 12.31 -1.17 4.83
N TYR A 142 13.44 -1.27 5.50
CA TYR A 142 13.76 -2.40 6.36
C TYR A 142 13.30 -2.07 7.80
N PRO A 143 12.22 -2.68 8.32
CA PRO A 143 11.70 -2.33 9.64
C PRO A 143 12.64 -2.77 10.77
N SER A 144 12.88 -1.90 11.75
CA SER A 144 13.72 -2.22 12.92
C SER A 144 13.22 -3.42 13.72
N ARG A 145 11.89 -3.61 13.79
CA ARG A 145 11.27 -4.79 14.41
C ARG A 145 11.68 -6.10 13.73
N SER A 146 11.86 -6.09 12.40
CA SER A 146 12.34 -7.26 11.65
C SER A 146 13.76 -7.62 12.09
N LEU A 147 14.66 -6.64 12.22
CA LEU A 147 16.03 -6.87 12.74
C LEU A 147 16.02 -7.42 14.17
N ALA A 148 15.17 -6.84 15.03
CA ALA A 148 15.07 -7.25 16.44
C ALA A 148 14.61 -8.70 16.61
N SER A 149 13.87 -9.25 15.64
CA SER A 149 13.39 -10.64 15.67
C SER A 149 14.46 -11.69 15.31
N ILE A 150 15.60 -11.26 14.75
CA ILE A 150 16.69 -12.17 14.35
C ILE A 150 17.51 -12.56 15.57
N LYS A 151 17.48 -13.86 15.90
CA LYS A 151 18.20 -14.41 17.07
C LYS A 151 19.66 -14.79 16.77
N ASP A 152 19.94 -15.17 15.53
CA ASP A 152 21.28 -15.56 15.08
C ASP A 152 22.16 -14.30 14.94
N PRO A 153 23.27 -14.18 15.70
CA PRO A 153 24.16 -13.02 15.64
C PRO A 153 24.80 -12.78 14.27
N GLN A 154 25.16 -13.83 13.52
CA GLN A 154 25.79 -13.69 12.21
C GLN A 154 24.78 -13.15 11.20
N LYS A 155 23.61 -13.79 11.13
CA LYS A 155 22.51 -13.33 10.26
C LYS A 155 22.06 -11.92 10.62
N LYS A 156 22.03 -11.57 11.91
CA LYS A 156 21.66 -10.22 12.37
C LYS A 156 22.65 -9.17 11.86
N ALA A 157 23.96 -9.43 11.91
CA ALA A 157 24.97 -8.50 11.42
C ALA A 157 24.85 -8.27 9.90
N GLU A 158 24.57 -9.31 9.12
CA GLU A 158 24.32 -9.21 7.68
C GLU A 158 23.08 -8.38 7.36
N GLU A 159 21.96 -8.66 8.04
CA GLU A 159 20.71 -7.94 7.84
C GLU A 159 20.79 -6.48 8.34
N GLU A 160 21.61 -6.17 9.34
CA GLU A 160 21.89 -4.78 9.76
C GLU A 160 22.64 -4.00 8.67
N ILE A 161 23.57 -4.62 7.95
CA ILE A 161 24.24 -4.00 6.80
C ILE A 161 23.22 -3.74 5.68
N LYS A 162 22.38 -4.72 5.35
CA LYS A 162 21.30 -4.58 4.37
C LYS A 162 20.33 -3.46 4.77
N SER A 163 19.87 -3.45 6.02
CA SER A 163 18.95 -2.42 6.53
C SER A 163 19.52 -1.01 6.43
N ARG A 164 20.80 -0.81 6.72
CA ARG A 164 21.45 0.50 6.57
C ARG A 164 21.48 0.96 5.12
N LYS A 165 21.74 0.06 4.17
CA LYS A 165 21.76 0.37 2.73
C LYS A 165 20.38 0.75 2.18
N ILE A 166 19.31 0.11 2.65
CA ILE A 166 17.95 0.38 2.18
C ILE A 166 17.34 1.63 2.84
N ASN A 167 17.65 1.89 4.11
CA ASN A 167 17.01 2.97 4.87
C ASN A 167 17.74 4.33 4.82
N MET A 168 18.94 4.40 4.22
CA MET A 168 19.74 5.64 4.09
C MET A 168 19.65 6.22 2.68
#